data_AF-A0A660TMK4-F1
#
_entry.id   AF-A0A660TMK4-F1
#
_cell.length_a   1.000
_cell.length_b   1.000
_cell.length_c   1.000
_cell.angle_alpha   90.00
_cell.angle_beta   90.00
_cell.angle_gamma   90.00
#
_symmetry.space_group_name_H-M   'P 1'
#
loop_
_entity.id
_entity.type
_entity.pdbx_description
1 polymer ?
#
loop_
_entity_poly.entity_id
_entity_poly.type
_entity_poly.pdbx_seq_one_letter_code
_entity_poly.pdbx_strand_id
1 'polypeptide(L)'
;TQLTYDSKTVTDFIEKVDPSVPILVGSGPITSLKRLEFFKKQLGIPGLSDGIARILREAKDMGEKSVEICVEMYQNLRDFARSNGYSIGAHVMSIRYPFLAAKIVEKISKL
;
A
#
# COMPACT_ATOMS: atom_id res chain seq x y z
N THR A 1 -2.17 3.88 -9.65
CA THR A 1 -3.46 3.33 -9.17
C THR A 1 -3.99 4.20 -8.05
N GLN A 2 -5.24 3.97 -7.62
CA GLN A 2 -5.71 4.45 -6.31
C GLN A 2 -4.89 3.81 -5.17
N LEU A 3 -4.99 4.35 -3.95
CA LEU A 3 -4.49 3.75 -2.72
C LEU A 3 -4.88 2.27 -2.61
N THR A 4 -3.96 1.45 -2.10
CA THR A 4 -4.18 0.06 -1.68
C THR A 4 -3.26 -0.27 -0.50
N TYR A 5 -3.58 -1.36 0.20
CA TYR A 5 -2.85 -1.83 1.38
C TYR A 5 -2.55 -3.34 1.35
N ASP A 6 -2.87 -4.04 0.26
CA ASP A 6 -2.42 -5.40 0.00
C ASP A 6 -1.92 -5.56 -1.44
N SER A 7 -1.04 -6.55 -1.61
CA SER A 7 -0.44 -6.86 -2.91
C SER A 7 -1.39 -7.63 -3.81
N LYS A 8 -2.26 -8.49 -3.25
CA LYS A 8 -3.13 -9.38 -4.01
C LYS A 8 -4.07 -8.61 -4.95
N THR A 9 -4.68 -7.55 -4.45
CA THR A 9 -5.57 -6.68 -5.23
C THR A 9 -4.86 -6.10 -6.45
N VAL A 10 -3.57 -5.79 -6.31
CA VAL A 10 -2.77 -5.20 -7.37
C VAL A 10 -2.26 -6.28 -8.34
N THR A 11 -1.83 -7.45 -7.85
CA THR A 11 -1.39 -8.55 -8.72
C THR A 11 -2.54 -9.05 -9.57
N ASP A 12 -3.73 -9.26 -8.97
CA ASP A 12 -4.94 -9.68 -9.69
C ASP A 12 -5.31 -8.66 -10.78
N PHE A 13 -5.10 -7.35 -10.52
CA PHE A 13 -5.29 -6.29 -11.51
C PHE A 13 -4.26 -6.35 -12.64
N ILE A 14 -2.98 -6.52 -12.32
CA ILE A 14 -1.89 -6.58 -13.30
C ILE A 14 -2.08 -7.80 -14.21
N GLU A 15 -2.34 -8.97 -13.66
CA GLU A 15 -2.56 -10.20 -14.45
C GLU A 15 -3.77 -10.07 -15.38
N LYS A 16 -4.84 -9.43 -14.89
CA LYS A 16 -6.06 -9.23 -15.68
C LYS A 16 -5.87 -8.25 -16.85
N VAL A 17 -5.08 -7.20 -16.64
CA VAL A 17 -4.86 -6.14 -17.64
C VAL A 17 -3.69 -6.46 -18.56
N ASP A 18 -2.72 -7.24 -18.09
CA ASP A 18 -1.45 -7.55 -18.74
C ASP A 18 -0.76 -6.31 -19.35
N PRO A 19 -0.38 -5.33 -18.50
CA PRO A 19 0.02 -4.02 -18.98
C PRO A 19 1.39 -4.05 -19.66
N SER A 20 1.48 -3.43 -20.85
CA SER A 20 2.74 -3.20 -21.56
C SER A 20 3.53 -1.98 -21.05
N VAL A 21 2.96 -1.22 -20.12
CA VAL A 21 3.57 -0.01 -19.54
C VAL A 21 3.72 -0.16 -18.02
N PRO A 22 4.70 0.53 -17.40
CA PRO A 22 4.87 0.45 -15.96
C PRO A 22 3.65 0.93 -15.18
N ILE A 23 3.31 0.21 -14.10
CA ILE A 23 2.21 0.58 -13.19
C ILE A 23 2.77 1.24 -11.93
N LEU A 24 2.31 2.46 -11.64
CA LEU A 24 2.59 3.12 -10.37
C LEU A 24 1.54 2.74 -9.33
N VAL A 25 1.94 1.99 -8.31
CA VAL A 25 1.06 1.50 -7.24
C VAL A 25 0.94 2.57 -6.15
N GLY A 26 -0.30 2.93 -5.78
CA GLY A 26 -0.58 3.98 -4.81
C GLY A 26 -0.63 3.45 -3.37
N SER A 27 0.06 4.09 -2.44
CA SER A 27 -0.07 3.82 -0.99
C SER A 27 0.13 5.08 -0.15
N GLY A 28 -0.12 5.00 1.15
CA GLY A 28 0.16 6.09 2.08
C GLY A 28 -0.20 5.76 3.53
N PRO A 29 0.22 6.59 4.50
CA PRO A 29 0.06 6.27 5.91
C PRO A 29 -1.38 6.49 6.42
N ILE A 30 -1.88 5.49 7.15
CA ILE A 30 -3.07 5.57 7.99
C ILE A 30 -2.62 5.79 9.43
N THR A 31 -3.01 6.93 10.03
CA THR A 31 -2.53 7.34 11.36
C THR A 31 -3.62 7.47 12.40
N SER A 32 -4.88 7.26 12.04
CA SER A 32 -6.00 7.35 12.97
C SER A 32 -7.17 6.48 12.56
N LEU A 33 -7.96 6.08 13.56
CA LEU A 33 -9.21 5.34 13.38
C LEU A 33 -10.17 6.08 12.45
N LYS A 34 -10.30 7.41 12.60
CA LYS A 34 -11.16 8.23 11.73
C LYS A 34 -10.78 8.08 10.25
N ARG A 35 -9.49 8.09 9.94
CA ARG A 35 -9.01 7.91 8.57
C ARG A 35 -9.19 6.48 8.08
N LEU A 36 -8.90 5.49 8.93
CA LEU A 36 -9.12 4.09 8.63
C LEU A 36 -10.58 3.84 8.21
N GLU A 37 -11.53 4.33 9.01
CA GLU A 37 -12.96 4.20 8.72
C GLU A 37 -13.37 4.97 7.46
N PHE A 38 -12.82 6.17 7.24
CA PHE A 38 -13.06 6.93 6.01
C PHE A 38 -12.61 6.16 4.77
N PHE A 39 -11.38 5.64 4.75
CA PHE A 39 -10.83 4.87 3.64
C PHE A 39 -11.63 3.59 3.40
N LYS A 40 -11.98 2.88 4.47
CA LYS A 40 -12.68 1.61 4.36
C LYS A 40 -14.15 1.75 3.96
N LYS A 41 -14.91 2.59 4.66
CA LYS A 41 -16.37 2.65 4.53
C LYS A 41 -16.85 3.66 3.51
N GLN A 42 -16.20 4.82 3.42
CA GLN A 42 -16.67 5.89 2.53
C GLN A 42 -16.01 5.82 1.16
N LEU A 43 -14.69 5.58 1.12
CA LEU A 43 -13.96 5.47 -0.14
C LEU A 43 -13.90 4.05 -0.70
N GLY A 44 -14.19 3.03 0.10
CA GLY A 44 -14.10 1.64 -0.34
C GLY A 44 -12.72 1.27 -0.88
N ILE A 45 -11.65 1.76 -0.23
CA ILE A 45 -10.29 1.58 -0.74
C ILE A 45 -9.98 0.09 -0.91
N PRO A 46 -9.65 -0.35 -2.14
CA PRO A 46 -9.28 -1.73 -2.40
C PRO A 46 -8.08 -2.15 -1.55
N GLY A 47 -8.11 -3.40 -1.11
CA GLY A 47 -7.08 -4.00 -0.28
C GLY A 47 -6.94 -3.50 1.16
N LEU A 48 -7.89 -2.72 1.65
CA LEU A 48 -8.03 -2.42 3.08
C LEU A 48 -9.00 -3.41 3.75
N SER A 49 -8.56 -4.67 3.89
CA SER A 49 -9.38 -5.76 4.43
C SER A 49 -9.76 -5.59 5.91
N ASP A 50 -10.72 -6.39 6.39
CA ASP A 50 -11.05 -6.47 7.83
C ASP A 50 -9.83 -6.86 8.68
N GLY A 51 -8.99 -7.75 8.17
CA GLY A 51 -7.75 -8.16 8.84
C GLY A 51 -6.75 -7.02 9.00
N ILE A 52 -6.47 -6.30 7.91
CA ILE A 52 -5.57 -5.13 7.94
C ILE A 52 -6.14 -4.04 8.85
N ALA A 53 -7.44 -3.77 8.76
CA ALA A 53 -8.10 -2.79 9.61
C ALA A 53 -8.00 -3.17 11.09
N ARG A 54 -8.17 -4.45 11.44
CA ARG A 54 -8.00 -4.94 12.82
C ARG A 54 -6.56 -4.72 13.31
N ILE A 55 -5.57 -5.13 12.52
CA ILE A 55 -4.14 -4.94 12.86
C ILE A 55 -3.83 -3.46 13.14
N LEU A 56 -4.34 -2.55 12.30
CA LEU A 56 -4.13 -1.12 12.49
C LEU A 56 -4.82 -0.57 13.75
N ARG A 57 -6.02 -1.07 14.10
CA ARG A 57 -6.75 -0.67 15.32
C ARG A 57 -6.03 -1.10 16.60
N GLU A 58 -5.42 -2.28 16.58
CA GLU A 58 -4.74 -2.89 17.73
C GLU A 58 -3.28 -2.44 17.86
N ALA A 59 -2.74 -1.75 16.87
CA ALA A 59 -1.37 -1.27 16.87
C ALA A 59 -1.13 -0.20 17.95
N LYS A 60 -0.01 -0.33 18.67
CA LYS A 60 0.47 0.70 19.61
C LYS A 60 0.72 2.04 18.90
N ASP A 61 1.30 1.98 17.71
CA ASP A 61 1.45 3.12 16.80
C ASP A 61 0.88 2.72 15.43
N MET A 62 -0.29 3.26 15.11
CA MET A 62 -0.97 2.98 13.84
C MET A 62 -0.20 3.51 12.63
N GLY A 63 0.49 4.66 12.79
CA GLY A 63 1.27 5.27 11.72
C GLY A 63 2.45 4.39 11.33
N GLU A 64 3.25 3.98 12.31
CA GLU A 64 4.38 3.06 12.07
C GLU A 64 3.89 1.70 11.55
N LYS A 65 2.80 1.16 12.11
CA LYS A 65 2.25 -0.11 11.61
C LYS A 65 1.75 -0.01 10.17
N SER A 66 1.15 1.14 9.81
CA SER A 66 0.75 1.41 8.42
C SER A 66 1.95 1.52 7.48
N VAL A 67 3.08 2.07 7.94
CA VAL A 67 4.33 2.10 7.17
C VAL A 67 4.82 0.66 6.91
N GLU A 68 4.84 -0.20 7.93
CA GLU A 68 5.22 -1.61 7.78
C GLU A 68 4.36 -2.33 6.74
N ILE A 69 3.04 -2.19 6.82
CA ILE A 69 2.09 -2.81 5.86
C ILE A 69 2.35 -2.32 4.44
N CYS A 70 2.59 -1.02 4.24
CA CYS A 70 2.92 -0.47 2.93
C CYS A 70 4.22 -1.07 2.38
N VAL A 71 5.25 -1.21 3.22
CA VAL A 71 6.55 -1.74 2.81
C VAL A 71 6.46 -3.23 2.47
N GLU A 72 5.75 -4.01 3.29
CA GLU A 72 5.50 -5.44 3.03
C GLU A 72 4.74 -5.63 1.71
N MET A 73 3.71 -4.82 1.46
CA MET A 73 3.00 -4.82 0.18
C MET A 73 3.95 -4.56 -0.99
N TYR A 74 4.81 -3.53 -0.92
CA TYR A 74 5.76 -3.24 -2.00
C TYR A 74 6.80 -4.33 -2.18
N GLN A 75 7.27 -4.97 -1.10
CA GLN A 75 8.18 -6.12 -1.20
C GLN A 75 7.52 -7.25 -1.99
N ASN A 76 6.30 -7.64 -1.63
CA ASN A 76 5.56 -8.70 -2.32
C ASN A 76 5.30 -8.35 -3.78
N LEU A 77 4.94 -7.10 -4.07
CA LEU A 77 4.70 -6.64 -5.44
C LEU A 77 5.96 -6.65 -6.28
N ARG A 78 7.10 -6.27 -5.70
CA ARG A 78 8.40 -6.30 -6.38
C ARG A 78 8.80 -7.72 -6.75
N ASP A 79 8.65 -8.66 -5.83
CA ASP A 79 8.98 -10.07 -6.07
C ASP A 79 8.07 -10.68 -7.15
N PHE A 80 6.77 -10.39 -7.09
CA PHE A 80 5.82 -10.74 -8.14
C PHE A 80 6.22 -10.15 -9.49
N ALA A 81 6.48 -8.85 -9.56
CA ALA A 81 6.80 -8.15 -10.80
C ALA A 81 8.09 -8.68 -11.44
N ARG A 82 9.13 -8.93 -10.62
CA ARG A 82 10.38 -9.55 -11.06
C ARG A 82 10.18 -10.96 -11.62
N SER A 83 9.36 -11.77 -10.96
CA SER A 83 9.13 -13.17 -11.36
C SER A 83 8.31 -13.28 -12.64
N ASN A 84 7.48 -12.28 -12.94
CA ASN A 84 6.54 -12.29 -14.06
C ASN A 84 6.91 -11.31 -15.19
N GLY A 85 8.04 -10.61 -15.09
CA GLY A 85 8.50 -9.69 -16.14
C GLY A 85 7.74 -8.36 -16.21
N TYR A 86 7.05 -7.96 -15.14
CA TYR A 86 6.35 -6.68 -15.06
C TYR A 86 7.25 -5.55 -14.53
N SER A 87 6.93 -4.32 -14.96
CA SER A 87 7.53 -3.10 -14.41
C SER A 87 6.54 -2.40 -13.49
N ILE A 88 6.92 -2.17 -12.23
CA ILE A 88 6.11 -1.44 -11.26
C ILE A 88 6.92 -0.33 -10.60
N GLY A 89 6.24 0.72 -10.16
CA GLY A 89 6.81 1.78 -9.35
C GLY A 89 5.90 2.13 -8.17
N ALA A 90 6.43 2.93 -7.24
CA ALA A 90 5.70 3.38 -6.07
C ALA A 90 5.19 4.81 -6.24
N HIS A 91 3.92 5.04 -5.94
CA HIS A 91 3.32 6.36 -5.78
C HIS A 91 2.89 6.52 -4.31
N VAL A 92 3.79 7.06 -3.49
CA VAL A 92 3.55 7.24 -2.05
C VAL A 92 2.93 8.60 -1.77
N MET A 93 1.68 8.60 -1.32
CA MET A 93 0.94 9.80 -0.95
C MET A 93 1.21 10.14 0.52
N SER A 94 1.49 11.41 0.83
CA SER A 94 1.79 11.83 2.20
C SER A 94 0.58 11.83 3.13
N ILE A 95 -0.61 12.08 2.59
CA ILE A 95 -1.88 12.17 3.34
C ILE A 95 -1.75 13.07 4.60
N ARG A 96 -1.04 14.19 4.46
CA ARG A 96 -0.67 15.15 5.53
C ARG A 96 0.38 14.66 6.55
N TYR A 97 1.05 13.54 6.30
CA TYR A 97 2.15 13.00 7.13
C TYR A 97 3.41 12.75 6.28
N PRO A 98 4.10 13.82 5.86
CA PRO A 98 5.28 13.70 4.98
C PRO A 98 6.39 12.83 5.59
N PHE A 99 6.61 12.89 6.91
CA PHE A 99 7.62 12.06 7.57
C PHE A 99 7.35 10.55 7.47
N LEU A 100 6.10 10.12 7.63
CA LEU A 100 5.74 8.71 7.50
C LEU A 100 5.81 8.24 6.04
N ALA A 101 5.39 9.07 5.09
CA ALA A 101 5.55 8.77 3.68
C ALA A 101 7.03 8.68 3.28
N ALA A 102 7.88 9.58 3.79
CA ALA A 102 9.33 9.50 3.59
C ALA A 102 9.91 8.20 4.15
N LYS A 103 9.45 7.73 5.32
CA LYS A 103 9.84 6.41 5.85
C LYS A 103 9.47 5.26 4.93
N ILE A 104 8.29 5.29 4.31
CA ILE A 104 7.89 4.28 3.31
C ILE A 104 8.89 4.31 2.15
N VAL A 105 9.13 5.50 1.57
CA VAL A 105 10.06 5.69 0.44
C VAL A 105 11.47 5.19 0.78
N GLU A 106 12.00 5.56 1.95
CA GLU A 106 13.32 5.14 2.40
C GLU A 106 13.41 3.63 2.52
N LYS A 107 12.42 2.98 3.15
CA LYS A 107 12.41 1.53 3.33
C LYS A 107 12.30 0.79 2.00
N ILE A 108 11.42 1.22 1.09
CA ILE A 108 11.25 0.56 -0.20
C ILE A 108 12.45 0.75 -1.13
N SER A 109 13.18 1.86 -1.01
CA SER A 109 14.40 2.11 -1.81
C SER A 109 15.55 1.15 -1.47
N LYS A 110 15.49 0.51 -0.29
CA LYS A 110 16.48 -0.44 0.21
C LYS A 110 16.07 -1.89 0.00
N LEU A 111 14.86 -2.13 -0.53
CA LEU A 111 14.41 -3.47 -0.89
C LEU A 111 15.25 -3.95 -2.07
#